data_AF-A0A353DS30-F1
#
_entry.id   AF-A0A353DS30-F1
#
_cell.length_a   1.000
_cell.length_b   1.000
_cell.length_c   1.000
_cell.angle_alpha   90.00
_cell.angle_beta   90.00
_cell.angle_gamma   90.00
#
_symmetry.space_group_name_H-M   'P 1'
#
loop_
_entity.id
_entity.type
_entity.pdbx_description
1 polymer ?
#
loop_
_entity_poly.entity_id
_entity_poly.type
_entity_poly.pdbx_seq_one_letter_code
_entity_poly.pdbx_strand_id
1 'polypeptide(L)'
;MSDKDELRQLMRTAAHEWLHNYWILKPLGRNMWSSQNMQILNETAADLAGNELGDEAFEVLGNTTVNSYRYDSLNPGNSHLVRILRETRTVVEEMLENGEIEKAEQYMDKQLWNLKLGGYNIRKLNQAYFAFRGNYAESPASISPIGQELRELRGYFDNVGDFIESLSQIGDYGQFQYVLNLKRKQLFINK
;
A
#
# COMPACT_ATOMS: atom_id res chain seq x y z
N MET A 1 -22.44 6.17 4.39
CA MET A 1 -21.84 5.28 3.36
C MET A 1 -22.96 4.47 2.77
N SER A 2 -22.92 4.15 1.47
CA SER A 2 -23.90 3.25 0.85
C SER A 2 -23.45 1.79 1.04
N ASP A 3 -24.39 0.84 1.13
CA ASP A 3 -24.12 -0.61 1.20
C ASP A 3 -23.15 -1.09 0.10
N LYS A 4 -23.17 -0.44 -1.07
CA LYS A 4 -22.23 -0.71 -2.17
C LYS A 4 -20.80 -0.29 -1.85
N ASP A 5 -20.61 0.83 -1.17
CA ASP A 5 -19.28 1.28 -0.72
C ASP A 5 -18.73 0.32 0.33
N GLU A 6 -19.58 -0.15 1.24
CA GLU A 6 -19.21 -1.12 2.27
C GLU A 6 -18.83 -2.48 1.67
N LEU A 7 -19.62 -3.00 0.72
CA LEU A 7 -19.31 -4.24 0.01
C LEU A 7 -18.00 -4.13 -0.78
N ARG A 8 -17.77 -3.01 -1.49
CA ARG A 8 -16.53 -2.80 -2.23
C ARG A 8 -15.31 -2.78 -1.30
N GLN A 9 -15.40 -2.10 -0.16
CA GLN A 9 -14.30 -2.09 0.82
C GLN A 9 -14.08 -3.46 1.46
N LEU A 10 -15.14 -4.23 1.68
CA LEU A 10 -15.05 -5.61 2.14
C LEU A 10 -14.31 -6.48 1.12
N MET A 11 -14.62 -6.35 -0.18
CA MET A 11 -13.94 -7.11 -1.24
C MET A 11 -12.46 -6.76 -1.32
N ARG A 12 -12.10 -5.48 -1.26
CA ARG A 12 -10.69 -5.03 -1.22
C ARG A 12 -9.95 -5.55 0.01
N THR A 13 -10.60 -5.51 1.18
CA THR A 13 -10.04 -6.07 2.42
C THR A 13 -9.84 -7.58 2.31
N ALA A 14 -10.83 -8.31 1.80
CA ALA A 14 -10.73 -9.75 1.61
C ALA A 14 -9.60 -10.10 0.63
N ALA A 15 -9.45 -9.35 -0.46
CA ALA A 15 -8.37 -9.52 -1.43
C ALA A 15 -6.99 -9.24 -0.83
N HIS A 16 -6.84 -8.19 0.01
CA HIS A 16 -5.60 -7.91 0.76
C HIS A 16 -5.17 -9.11 1.61
N GLU A 17 -6.07 -9.61 2.46
CA GLU A 17 -5.73 -10.74 3.34
C GLU A 17 -5.55 -12.05 2.56
N TRP A 18 -6.28 -12.22 1.47
CA TRP A 18 -6.09 -13.35 0.57
C TRP A 18 -4.70 -13.33 -0.07
N LEU A 19 -4.20 -12.16 -0.48
CA LEU A 19 -2.84 -12.03 -1.03
C LEU A 19 -1.76 -12.39 -0.01
N HIS A 20 -1.92 -11.98 1.24
CA HIS A 20 -1.04 -12.42 2.34
C HIS A 20 -1.03 -13.94 2.48
N ASN A 21 -2.21 -14.57 2.45
CA ASN A 21 -2.33 -16.03 2.49
C ASN A 21 -1.73 -16.70 1.24
N TYR A 22 -1.92 -16.12 0.05
CA TYR A 22 -1.36 -16.63 -1.19
C TYR A 22 0.17 -16.57 -1.18
N TRP A 23 0.76 -15.46 -0.71
CA TRP A 23 2.20 -15.27 -0.67
C TRP A 23 2.89 -15.91 0.53
N ILE A 24 2.18 -16.33 1.59
CA ILE A 24 2.81 -16.86 2.82
C ILE A 24 3.75 -18.04 2.57
N LEU A 25 3.49 -18.84 1.53
CA LEU A 25 4.33 -19.96 1.13
C LEU A 25 5.32 -19.63 0.00
N LYS A 26 5.28 -18.41 -0.52
CA LYS A 26 6.10 -17.90 -1.62
C LYS A 26 7.25 -17.03 -1.09
N PRO A 27 8.33 -16.81 -1.86
CA PRO A 27 9.44 -15.95 -1.46
C PRO A 27 9.01 -14.60 -0.85
N LEU A 28 8.04 -13.91 -1.44
CA LEU A 28 7.60 -12.59 -0.98
C LEU A 28 6.99 -12.60 0.43
N GLY A 29 6.14 -13.58 0.74
CA GLY A 29 5.51 -13.71 2.06
C GLY A 29 6.46 -14.32 3.09
N ARG A 30 7.22 -15.35 2.72
CA ARG A 30 8.20 -15.98 3.63
C ARG A 30 9.25 -15.00 4.14
N ASN A 31 9.63 -14.01 3.32
CA ASN A 31 10.63 -13.02 3.67
C ASN A 31 10.04 -11.68 4.12
N MET A 32 8.72 -11.59 4.37
CA MET A 32 8.07 -10.33 4.78
C MET A 32 8.74 -9.67 5.99
N TRP A 33 9.12 -10.46 7.00
CA TRP A 33 9.77 -9.97 8.22
C TRP A 33 11.30 -9.97 8.15
N SER A 34 11.90 -10.25 6.99
CA SER A 34 13.37 -10.30 6.84
C SER A 34 14.03 -8.92 6.93
N SER A 35 13.29 -7.85 6.61
CA SER A 35 13.77 -6.47 6.71
C SER A 35 12.59 -5.49 6.66
N GLN A 36 12.83 -4.25 7.10
CA GLN A 36 11.86 -3.16 6.99
C GLN A 36 11.39 -2.95 5.55
N ASN A 37 12.31 -3.04 4.59
CA ASN A 37 11.98 -2.88 3.17
C ASN A 37 11.08 -4.02 2.67
N MET A 38 11.31 -5.25 3.12
CA MET A 38 10.44 -6.38 2.74
C MET A 38 9.05 -6.30 3.38
N GLN A 39 8.96 -5.82 4.62
CA GLN A 39 7.68 -5.60 5.27
C GLN A 39 6.88 -4.51 4.53
N ILE A 40 7.55 -3.39 4.21
CA ILE A 40 6.95 -2.32 3.42
C ILE A 40 6.56 -2.88 2.05
N LEU A 41 7.44 -3.53 1.30
CA LEU A 41 7.17 -4.09 -0.02
C LEU A 41 5.96 -5.03 -0.02
N ASN A 42 5.88 -5.94 0.95
CA ASN A 42 4.83 -6.95 1.02
C ASN A 42 3.45 -6.32 1.32
N GLU A 43 3.33 -5.50 2.37
CA GLU A 43 2.08 -4.81 2.69
C GLU A 43 1.68 -3.85 1.56
N THR A 44 2.69 -3.21 0.94
CA THR A 44 2.49 -2.29 -0.17
C THR A 44 1.95 -3.04 -1.40
N ALA A 45 2.50 -4.21 -1.72
CA ALA A 45 1.99 -5.07 -2.77
C ALA A 45 0.56 -5.58 -2.48
N ALA A 46 0.26 -5.98 -1.24
CA ALA A 46 -1.04 -6.46 -0.81
C ALA A 46 -2.12 -5.37 -0.92
N ASP A 47 -1.80 -4.14 -0.51
CA ASP A 47 -2.69 -2.98 -0.67
C ASP A 47 -2.95 -2.67 -2.16
N LEU A 48 -1.91 -2.62 -3.00
CA LEU A 48 -2.06 -2.26 -4.42
C LEU A 48 -2.84 -3.31 -5.20
N ALA A 49 -2.39 -4.56 -5.16
CA ALA A 49 -3.04 -5.64 -5.89
C ALA A 49 -4.38 -6.04 -5.25
N GLY A 50 -4.53 -5.91 -3.93
CA GLY A 50 -5.79 -6.20 -3.23
C GLY A 50 -6.88 -5.18 -3.55
N ASN A 51 -6.53 -3.90 -3.70
CA ASN A 51 -7.49 -2.88 -4.14
C ASN A 51 -8.00 -3.16 -5.56
N GLU A 52 -7.12 -3.55 -6.47
CA GLU A 52 -7.46 -3.84 -7.86
C GLU A 52 -8.25 -5.14 -7.99
N LEU A 53 -7.75 -6.24 -7.40
CA LEU A 53 -8.43 -7.53 -7.42
C LEU A 53 -9.79 -7.48 -6.70
N GLY A 54 -9.88 -6.72 -5.61
CA GLY A 54 -11.15 -6.49 -4.90
C GLY A 54 -12.16 -5.69 -5.72
N ASP A 55 -11.70 -4.74 -6.54
CA ASP A 55 -12.54 -4.01 -7.48
C ASP A 55 -13.02 -4.91 -8.62
N GLU A 56 -12.13 -5.70 -9.24
CA GLU A 56 -12.50 -6.67 -10.26
C GLU A 56 -13.54 -7.68 -9.72
N ALA A 57 -13.33 -8.20 -8.52
CA ALA A 57 -14.26 -9.13 -7.89
C ALA A 57 -15.62 -8.46 -7.56
N PHE A 58 -15.61 -7.18 -7.16
CA PHE A 58 -16.83 -6.41 -6.95
C PHE A 58 -17.60 -6.20 -8.26
N GLU A 59 -16.90 -5.98 -9.37
CA GLU A 59 -17.48 -5.87 -10.72
C GLU A 59 -18.10 -7.17 -11.20
N VAL A 60 -17.40 -8.30 -11.01
CA VAL A 60 -17.91 -9.64 -11.35
C VAL A 60 -19.25 -9.94 -10.65
N LEU A 61 -19.48 -9.40 -9.46
CA LEU A 61 -20.75 -9.54 -8.73
C LEU A 61 -21.89 -8.68 -9.28
N GLY A 62 -21.71 -8.01 -10.42
CA GLY A 62 -22.74 -7.22 -11.10
C GLY A 62 -22.89 -5.80 -10.59
N ASN A 63 -21.93 -5.30 -9.78
CA ASN A 63 -21.89 -3.91 -9.36
C ASN A 63 -20.97 -3.10 -10.29
N THR A 64 -21.38 -1.90 -10.68
CA THR A 64 -20.47 -0.99 -11.39
C THR A 64 -19.57 -0.24 -10.42
N THR A 65 -18.27 -0.28 -10.65
CA THR A 65 -17.33 0.71 -10.12
C THR A 65 -17.62 2.04 -10.81
N VAL A 66 -18.57 2.81 -10.28
CA VAL A 66 -18.61 4.23 -10.63
C VAL A 66 -17.30 4.80 -10.11
N ASN A 67 -16.36 5.07 -11.01
CA ASN A 67 -14.99 5.52 -10.75
C ASN A 67 -14.94 6.46 -9.54
N SER A 68 -14.68 5.86 -8.37
CA SER A 68 -14.46 6.56 -7.13
C SER A 68 -12.97 6.86 -6.98
N TYR A 69 -12.30 7.17 -8.09
CA TYR A 69 -11.12 8.06 -8.04
C TYR A 69 -11.47 9.42 -7.41
N ARG A 70 -12.75 9.70 -7.15
CA ARG A 70 -13.24 10.85 -6.37
C ARG A 70 -13.23 10.69 -4.85
N TYR A 71 -12.71 9.60 -4.29
CA TYR A 71 -12.50 9.53 -2.83
C TYR A 71 -11.05 9.43 -2.35
N ASP A 72 -10.06 9.52 -3.26
CA ASP A 72 -8.65 9.65 -2.86
C ASP A 72 -7.92 10.86 -3.48
N SER A 73 -8.61 11.68 -4.28
CA SER A 73 -8.32 13.12 -4.27
C SER A 73 -8.95 13.71 -2.99
N LEU A 74 -8.36 13.39 -1.84
CA LEU A 74 -8.61 14.15 -0.61
C LEU A 74 -8.37 15.60 -0.96
N ASN A 75 -9.47 16.35 -0.92
CA ASN A 75 -9.52 17.77 -1.20
C ASN A 75 -8.31 18.45 -0.54
N PRO A 76 -7.49 19.24 -1.27
CA PRO A 76 -6.37 19.99 -0.70
C PRO A 76 -6.75 20.87 0.51
N GLY A 77 -8.05 21.05 0.77
CA GLY A 77 -8.61 21.75 1.91
C GLY A 77 -8.70 20.98 3.24
N ASN A 78 -8.35 19.69 3.33
CA ASN A 78 -8.45 18.96 4.61
C ASN A 78 -7.15 19.01 5.43
N SER A 79 -6.74 20.23 5.80
CA SER A 79 -5.50 20.52 6.54
C SER A 79 -5.34 19.71 7.83
N HIS A 80 -6.45 19.33 8.47
CA HIS A 80 -6.46 18.56 9.71
C HIS A 80 -5.96 17.13 9.53
N LEU A 81 -6.42 16.42 8.49
CA LEU A 81 -5.97 15.07 8.17
C LEU A 81 -4.48 15.04 7.84
N VAL A 82 -4.07 15.95 6.95
CA VAL A 82 -2.68 16.05 6.50
C VAL A 82 -1.75 16.30 7.69
N ARG A 83 -2.15 17.21 8.60
CA ARG A 83 -1.40 17.50 9.82
C ARG A 83 -1.25 16.27 10.71
N ILE A 84 -2.34 15.57 11.02
CA ILE A 84 -2.29 14.37 11.88
C ILE A 84 -1.39 13.30 11.26
N LEU A 85 -1.52 13.04 9.95
CA LEU A 85 -0.71 12.02 9.28
C LEU A 85 0.77 12.43 9.25
N ARG A 86 1.08 13.71 9.04
CA ARG A 86 2.45 14.21 9.07
C ARG A 86 3.08 14.10 10.47
N GLU A 87 2.37 14.56 11.50
CA GLU A 87 2.81 14.43 12.91
C GLU A 87 3.00 12.96 13.27
N THR A 88 2.05 12.11 12.89
CA THR A 88 2.11 10.68 13.19
C THR A 88 3.36 10.06 12.61
N ARG A 89 3.64 10.39 11.34
CA ARG A 89 4.81 9.90 10.64
C ARG A 89 6.13 10.33 11.30
N THR A 90 6.29 11.62 11.64
CA THR A 90 7.52 12.12 12.27
C THR A 90 7.83 11.40 13.57
N VAL A 91 6.83 11.21 14.42
CA VAL A 91 7.01 10.57 15.73
C VAL A 91 7.31 9.08 15.55
N VAL A 92 6.67 8.41 14.60
CA VAL A 92 6.94 7.00 14.29
C VAL A 92 8.35 6.81 13.75
N GLU A 93 8.83 7.69 12.86
CA GLU A 93 10.21 7.64 12.36
C GLU A 93 11.22 7.76 13.52
N GLU A 94 11.04 8.71 14.43
CA GLU A 94 11.89 8.88 15.62
C GLU A 94 11.88 7.62 16.52
N MET A 95 10.70 7.06 16.79
CA MET A 95 10.58 5.83 17.58
C MET A 95 11.29 4.65 16.91
N LEU A 96 11.16 4.50 15.59
CA LEU A 96 11.80 3.43 14.85
C LEU A 96 13.32 3.59 14.78
N GLU A 97 13.84 4.82 14.63
CA GLU A 97 15.29 5.10 14.70
C GLU A 97 15.88 4.71 16.06
N ASN A 98 15.09 4.87 17.14
CA ASN A 98 15.46 4.46 18.49
C ASN A 98 15.20 2.97 18.78
N GLY A 99 14.74 2.19 17.79
CA GLY A 99 14.42 0.76 17.94
C GLY A 99 13.15 0.47 18.74
N GLU A 100 12.29 1.46 18.98
CA GLU A 100 11.09 1.37 19.81
C GLU A 100 9.86 0.89 19.02
N ILE A 101 9.96 -0.28 18.40
CA ILE A 101 8.96 -0.81 17.46
C ILE A 101 7.55 -0.88 18.07
N GLU A 102 7.41 -1.47 19.26
CA GLU A 102 6.10 -1.63 19.92
C GLU A 102 5.45 -0.27 20.24
N LYS A 103 6.26 0.74 20.61
CA LYS A 103 5.75 2.09 20.90
C LYS A 103 5.27 2.78 19.62
N ALA A 104 6.00 2.60 18.53
CA ALA A 104 5.61 3.10 17.22
C ALA A 104 4.27 2.52 16.77
N GLU A 105 4.07 1.19 16.92
CA GLU A 105 2.82 0.53 16.58
C GLU A 105 1.64 1.03 17.43
N GLN A 106 1.80 1.09 18.76
CA GLN A 106 0.76 1.60 19.65
C GLN A 106 0.38 3.05 19.34
N TYR A 107 1.38 3.87 18.99
CA TYR A 107 1.15 5.26 18.62
C TYR A 107 0.38 5.38 17.30
N MET A 108 0.71 4.56 16.29
CA MET A 108 -0.05 4.50 15.03
C MET A 108 -1.49 4.04 15.24
N ASP A 109 -1.74 3.04 16.09
CA ASP A 109 -3.09 2.59 16.43
C ASP A 109 -3.90 3.69 17.12
N LYS A 110 -3.27 4.45 18.04
CA LYS A 110 -3.91 5.60 18.69
C LYS A 110 -4.29 6.68 17.68
N GLN A 111 -3.42 6.97 16.72
CA GLN A 111 -3.70 7.97 15.68
C GLN A 111 -4.75 7.49 14.70
N LEU A 112 -4.78 6.19 14.38
CA LEU A 112 -5.85 5.57 13.61
C LEU A 112 -7.21 5.77 14.29
N TRP A 113 -7.31 5.57 15.61
CA TRP A 113 -8.53 5.85 16.37
C TRP A 113 -8.93 7.33 16.36
N ASN A 114 -7.97 8.23 16.54
CA ASN A 114 -8.19 9.68 16.44
C ASN A 114 -8.78 10.07 15.08
N LEU A 115 -8.24 9.50 14.00
CA LEU A 115 -8.72 9.72 12.64
C LEU A 115 -10.12 9.14 12.43
N LYS A 116 -10.40 7.94 12.94
CA LYS A 116 -11.76 7.36 12.88
C LYS A 116 -12.80 8.21 13.61
N LEU A 117 -12.48 8.72 14.80
CA LEU A 117 -13.35 9.65 15.54
C LEU A 117 -13.58 10.97 14.78
N GLY A 118 -12.58 11.43 14.02
CA GLY A 118 -12.68 12.58 13.14
C GLY A 118 -13.43 12.34 11.83
N GLY A 119 -14.02 11.16 11.63
CA GLY A 119 -14.77 10.79 10.41
C GLY A 119 -13.92 10.29 9.25
N TYR A 120 -12.62 10.03 9.46
CA TYR A 120 -11.74 9.48 8.44
C TYR A 120 -11.80 7.95 8.45
N ASN A 121 -12.14 7.37 7.30
CA ASN A 121 -12.21 5.92 7.15
C ASN A 121 -10.86 5.35 6.68
N ILE A 122 -9.92 5.22 7.62
CA ILE A 122 -8.61 4.60 7.40
C ILE A 122 -8.65 3.20 8.00
N ARG A 123 -8.27 2.18 7.22
CA ARG A 123 -8.29 0.76 7.64
C ARG A 123 -7.20 0.48 8.66
N LYS A 124 -5.96 0.79 8.30
CA LYS A 124 -4.73 0.51 9.06
C LYS A 124 -3.75 1.66 8.84
N LEU A 125 -3.04 2.04 9.90
CA LEU A 125 -1.94 2.99 9.84
C LEU A 125 -0.65 2.22 10.14
N ASN A 126 0.23 2.13 9.16
CA ASN A 126 1.53 1.47 9.27
C ASN A 126 2.55 2.17 8.37
N GLN A 127 3.80 1.69 8.38
CA GLN A 127 4.86 2.28 7.55
C GLN A 127 4.55 2.18 6.04
N ALA A 128 3.86 1.13 5.59
CA ALA A 128 3.41 0.99 4.21
C ALA A 128 2.36 2.05 3.81
N TYR A 129 1.41 2.35 4.71
CA TYR A 129 0.40 3.39 4.51
C TYR A 129 1.05 4.76 4.23
N PHE A 130 2.09 5.12 4.98
CA PHE A 130 2.84 6.36 4.76
C PHE A 130 3.67 6.35 3.47
N ALA A 131 4.25 5.20 3.10
CA ALA A 131 4.98 5.06 1.85
C ALA A 131 4.09 5.24 0.61
N PHE A 132 2.81 4.88 0.70
CA PHE A 132 1.90 4.93 -0.44
C PHE A 132 1.21 6.26 -0.68
N ARG A 133 0.81 6.95 0.41
CA ARG A 133 0.05 8.20 0.36
C ARG A 133 0.96 9.43 0.47
N GLY A 134 2.15 9.36 -0.11
CA GLY A 134 3.26 10.33 0.01
C GLY A 134 2.96 11.80 -0.31
N ASN A 135 1.75 12.17 -0.73
CA ASN A 135 1.33 13.55 -0.96
C ASN A 135 1.14 14.39 0.33
N TYR A 136 1.28 13.80 1.52
CA TYR A 136 1.21 14.54 2.79
C TYR A 136 2.53 15.25 3.16
N ALA A 137 3.57 15.10 2.33
CA ALA A 137 4.91 15.61 2.58
C ALA A 137 5.34 16.63 1.50
N GLU A 138 5.15 17.92 1.76
CA GLU A 138 6.12 18.89 1.27
C GLU A 138 7.43 18.73 2.08
N SER A 139 8.20 17.66 1.81
CA SER A 139 9.66 17.62 1.99
C SER A 139 10.26 16.33 1.42
N PRO A 140 11.35 16.38 0.63
CA PRO A 140 11.81 15.26 -0.22
C PRO A 140 12.72 14.23 0.48
N ALA A 141 12.93 14.30 1.80
CA ALA A 141 14.14 13.72 2.40
C ALA A 141 14.00 12.32 3.05
N SER A 142 12.83 11.68 3.01
CA SER A 142 12.65 10.33 3.60
C SER A 142 11.61 9.51 2.79
N ILE A 143 11.81 9.38 1.48
CA ILE A 143 10.90 8.59 0.65
C ILE A 143 11.41 7.15 0.64
N SER A 144 10.66 6.20 1.19
CA SER A 144 10.84 4.80 0.74
C SER A 144 10.31 4.74 -0.69
N PRO A 145 11.17 4.54 -1.72
CA PRO A 145 10.75 4.60 -3.13
C PRO A 145 9.83 3.43 -3.52
N ILE A 146 9.71 2.43 -2.64
CA ILE A 146 9.02 1.16 -2.84
C ILE A 146 7.61 1.33 -3.38
N GLY A 147 6.81 2.26 -2.84
CA GLY A 147 5.44 2.49 -3.30
C GLY A 147 5.35 3.04 -4.74
N GLN A 148 6.28 3.92 -5.13
CA GLN A 148 6.35 4.43 -6.50
C GLN A 148 6.88 3.35 -7.45
N GLU A 149 7.91 2.62 -7.02
CA GLU A 149 8.53 1.52 -7.76
C GLU A 149 7.52 0.38 -8.01
N LEU A 150 6.66 0.05 -7.04
CA LEU A 150 5.62 -0.97 -7.19
C LEU A 150 4.53 -0.55 -8.18
N ARG A 151 4.09 0.71 -8.14
CA ARG A 151 3.14 1.25 -9.13
C ARG A 151 3.74 1.24 -10.52
N GLU A 152 5.02 1.60 -10.64
CA GLU A 152 5.73 1.50 -11.91
C GLU A 152 5.77 0.04 -12.37
N LEU A 153 6.17 -0.89 -11.49
CA LEU A 153 6.22 -2.32 -11.81
C LEU A 153 4.86 -2.85 -12.27
N ARG A 154 3.77 -2.50 -11.58
CA ARG A 154 2.39 -2.86 -11.96
C ARG A 154 2.07 -2.38 -13.38
N GLY A 155 2.52 -1.20 -13.78
CA GLY A 155 2.27 -0.64 -15.12
C GLY A 155 2.87 -1.43 -16.28
N TYR A 156 3.76 -2.40 -16.04
CA TYR A 156 4.33 -3.27 -17.07
C TYR A 156 3.55 -4.58 -17.30
N PHE A 157 2.43 -4.79 -16.61
CA PHE A 157 1.61 -6.00 -16.72
C PHE A 157 0.22 -5.64 -17.25
N ASP A 158 -0.33 -6.51 -18.09
CA ASP A 158 -1.66 -6.29 -18.68
C ASP A 158 -2.79 -6.54 -17.67
N ASN A 159 -2.59 -7.47 -16.74
CA ASN A 159 -3.56 -7.82 -15.70
C ASN A 159 -2.90 -7.94 -14.32
N VAL A 160 -3.72 -7.84 -13.27
CA VAL A 160 -3.28 -7.91 -11.88
C VAL A 160 -2.74 -9.29 -11.50
N GLY A 161 -3.24 -10.36 -12.14
CA GLY A 161 -2.82 -11.74 -11.89
C GLY A 161 -1.35 -11.97 -12.21
N ASP A 162 -0.90 -11.57 -13.40
CA ASP A 162 0.51 -11.70 -13.82
C ASP A 162 1.44 -10.88 -12.92
N PHE A 163 0.96 -9.71 -12.46
CA PHE A 163 1.68 -8.89 -11.50
C PHE A 163 1.84 -9.59 -10.14
N ILE A 164 0.75 -10.16 -9.60
CA ILE A 164 0.75 -10.91 -8.33
C ILE A 164 1.69 -12.13 -8.42
N GLU A 165 1.63 -12.87 -9.53
CA GLU A 165 2.49 -14.03 -9.75
C GLU A 165 3.96 -13.63 -9.86
N SER A 166 4.27 -12.57 -10.62
CA SER A 166 5.63 -12.05 -10.74
C SER A 166 6.19 -11.60 -9.38
N LEU A 167 5.40 -10.91 -8.58
CA LEU A 167 5.82 -10.46 -7.25
C LEU A 167 6.07 -11.65 -6.30
N SER A 168 5.29 -12.73 -6.44
CA SER A 168 5.41 -13.89 -5.54
C SER A 168 6.82 -14.49 -5.50
N GLN A 169 7.60 -14.35 -6.58
CA GLN A 169 8.94 -14.91 -6.71
C GLN A 169 10.04 -14.06 -6.06
N ILE A 170 9.72 -12.85 -5.60
CA ILE A 170 10.69 -11.90 -5.05
C ILE A 170 10.94 -12.25 -3.58
N GLY A 171 12.16 -12.65 -3.26
CA GLY A 171 12.58 -12.99 -1.89
C GLY A 171 13.22 -11.84 -1.12
N ASP A 172 13.74 -10.81 -1.80
CA ASP A 172 14.37 -9.66 -1.17
C ASP A 172 14.19 -8.37 -2.00
N TYR A 173 14.49 -7.23 -1.39
CA TYR A 173 14.30 -5.92 -2.04
C TYR A 173 15.25 -5.71 -3.23
N GLY A 174 16.46 -6.29 -3.22
CA GLY A 174 17.38 -6.22 -4.35
C GLY A 174 16.86 -6.96 -5.58
N GLN A 175 16.23 -8.13 -5.38
CA GLN A 175 15.54 -8.86 -6.45
C GLN A 175 14.38 -8.06 -7.04
N PHE A 176 13.60 -7.37 -6.21
CA PHE A 176 12.56 -6.46 -6.68
C PHE A 176 13.12 -5.36 -7.58
N GLN A 177 14.18 -4.68 -7.13
CA GLN A 177 14.84 -3.64 -7.92
C GLN A 177 15.41 -4.19 -9.23
N TYR A 178 15.97 -5.40 -9.21
CA TYR A 178 16.46 -6.07 -10.41
C TYR A 178 15.35 -6.31 -11.43
N VAL A 179 14.21 -6.88 -11.01
CA VAL A 179 13.05 -7.12 -11.88
C VAL A 179 12.53 -5.81 -12.48
N LEU A 180 12.39 -4.76 -11.65
CA LEU A 180 11.95 -3.45 -12.13
C LEU A 180 12.90 -2.87 -13.18
N ASN A 181 14.21 -2.94 -12.96
CA ASN A 181 15.20 -2.45 -13.91
C ASN A 181 15.23 -3.26 -15.22
N LEU A 182 14.95 -4.57 -15.17
CA LEU A 182 14.76 -5.37 -16.40
C LEU A 182 13.59 -4.87 -17.23
N LYS A 183 12.44 -4.60 -16.58
CA LYS A 183 11.25 -4.06 -17.26
C LYS A 183 11.50 -2.68 -17.85
N ARG A 184 12.18 -1.78 -17.11
CA ARG A 184 12.64 -0.47 -17.63
C ARG A 184 13.49 -0.61 -18.89
N LYS A 185 14.46 -1.54 -18.89
CA LYS A 185 15.34 -1.79 -20.04
C LYS A 185 14.57 -2.34 -21.24
N GLN A 186 13.63 -3.27 -21.02
CA GLN A 186 12.79 -3.81 -22.10
C GLN A 186 11.93 -2.72 -22.76
N LEU A 187 11.30 -1.84 -21.96
CA LEU A 187 10.56 -0.71 -22.53
C LEU A 187 11.46 0.25 -23.32
N PHE A 188 12.70 0.47 -22.89
CA PHE A 188 13.63 1.33 -23.62
C PHE A 188 14.02 0.73 -24.99
N ILE A 189 14.21 -0.58 -25.07
CA ILE A 189 14.57 -1.28 -26.32
C ILE A 189 13.40 -1.37 -27.30
N ASN A 190 12.16 -1.46 -26.78
CA ASN A 190 10.95 -1.60 -27.59
C ASN A 190 10.33 -0.26 -28.04
N LYS A 191 11.01 0.86 -27.75
CA LYS A 191 10.68 2.22 -28.25
C LYS A 191 11.52 2.54 -29.48
#